data_AF-A0A3D2FZ01-F1
#
_entry.id   AF-A0A3D2FZ01-F1
#
_cell.length_a   1.000
_cell.length_b   1.000
_cell.length_c   1.000
_cell.angle_alpha   90.00
_cell.angle_beta   90.00
_cell.angle_gamma   90.00
#
_symmetry.space_group_name_H-M   'P 1'
#
loop_
_entity.id
_entity.type
_entity.pdbx_description
1 polymer ?
#
loop_
_entity_poly.entity_id
_entity_poly.type
_entity_poly.pdbx_seq_one_letter_code
_entity_poly.pdbx_strand_id
1 'polypeptide(L)'
;MSIREKIIDYSRGNDLSRFWRLYRRQQRAKSGFRRDVLTFLMSRCAARHGGYIGPDAVIRGVPSLPHGLHGVFISRYAVIGANCRIYQNVTIGEIAGKAPEIGDGCLI
;
A
#
# COMPACT_ATOMS: atom_id res chain seq x y z
N MET A 1 -3.26 -5.48 -20.71
CA MET A 1 -2.05 -6.18 -20.25
C MET A 1 -2.01 -7.57 -20.87
N SER A 2 -0.90 -7.87 -21.56
CA SER A 2 -0.58 -9.19 -22.10
C SER A 2 -0.32 -10.19 -20.97
N ILE A 3 -0.54 -11.48 -21.24
CA ILE A 3 -0.22 -12.58 -20.31
C ILE A 3 1.24 -12.53 -19.88
N ARG A 4 2.13 -12.14 -20.80
CA ARG A 4 3.57 -12.00 -20.55
C ARG A 4 3.87 -10.95 -19.47
N GLU A 5 3.19 -9.80 -19.50
CA GLU A 5 3.38 -8.73 -18.52
C GLU A 5 2.96 -9.18 -17.12
N LYS A 6 1.83 -9.87 -17.01
CA LYS A 6 1.37 -10.43 -15.73
C LYS A 6 2.36 -11.43 -15.12
N ILE A 7 2.96 -12.27 -15.95
CA ILE A 7 3.97 -13.24 -15.51
C ILE A 7 5.21 -12.51 -14.99
N ILE A 8 5.68 -11.49 -15.72
CA ILE A 8 6.85 -10.69 -15.32
C ILE A 8 6.57 -9.91 -14.03
N ASP A 9 5.39 -9.31 -13.90
CA ASP A 9 5.00 -8.58 -12.70
C ASP A 9 4.90 -9.50 -11.49
N TYR A 10 4.35 -10.70 -11.67
CA TYR A 10 4.31 -11.71 -10.62
C TYR A 10 5.73 -12.17 -10.24
N SER A 11 6.60 -12.44 -11.21
CA SER A 11 7.97 -12.92 -10.93
C SER A 11 8.82 -11.87 -10.22
N ARG A 12 8.60 -10.59 -10.49
CA ARG A 12 9.29 -9.47 -9.83
C ARG A 12 8.68 -9.07 -8.49
N GLY A 13 7.56 -9.69 -8.10
CA GLY A 13 6.83 -9.29 -6.90
C GLY A 13 6.19 -7.90 -7.02
N ASN A 14 5.89 -7.43 -8.23
CA ASN A 14 5.21 -6.16 -8.46
C ASN A 14 3.68 -6.28 -8.35
N ASP A 15 3.15 -7.50 -8.44
CA ASP A 15 1.70 -7.72 -8.31
C ASP A 15 1.19 -7.49 -6.88
N LEU A 16 0.52 -6.35 -6.68
CA LEU A 16 -0.10 -5.97 -5.42
C LEU A 16 -1.60 -6.28 -5.35
N SER A 17 -2.15 -7.04 -6.30
CA SER A 17 -3.59 -7.34 -6.38
C SER A 17 -4.13 -7.97 -5.08
N ARG A 18 -3.38 -8.91 -4.49
CA ARG A 18 -3.71 -9.57 -3.22
C ARG A 18 -3.65 -8.58 -2.06
N PHE A 19 -2.59 -7.76 -2.01
CA PHE A 19 -2.40 -6.75 -0.98
C PHE A 19 -3.60 -5.79 -0.94
N TRP A 20 -3.95 -5.16 -2.06
CA TRP A 20 -5.06 -4.21 -2.13
C TRP A 20 -6.43 -4.85 -1.86
N ARG A 21 -6.60 -6.14 -2.18
CA ARG A 21 -7.80 -6.89 -1.82
C ARG A 21 -7.90 -7.10 -0.30
N LEU A 22 -6.80 -7.42 0.36
CA LEU A 22 -6.74 -7.54 1.83
C LEU A 22 -6.97 -6.18 2.49
N TYR A 23 -6.31 -5.13 1.99
CA TYR A 23 -6.46 -3.76 2.46
C TYR A 23 -7.93 -3.31 2.44
N ARG A 24 -8.62 -3.45 1.31
CA ARG A 24 -10.05 -3.10 1.18
C ARG A 24 -10.97 -3.94 2.08
N ARG A 25 -10.62 -5.22 2.32
CA ARG A 25 -11.39 -6.08 3.24
C ARG A 25 -11.22 -5.66 4.69
N GLN A 26 -9.99 -5.30 5.07
CA GLN A 26 -9.66 -4.80 6.40
C GLN A 26 -10.44 -3.52 6.71
N GLN A 27 -10.48 -2.57 5.77
CA GLN A 27 -11.20 -1.29 5.91
C GLN A 27 -12.72 -1.46 6.09
N ARG A 28 -13.29 -2.55 5.55
CA ARG A 28 -14.73 -2.86 5.67
C ARG A 28 -15.08 -3.70 6.89
N ALA A 29 -14.07 -4.23 7.60
CA ALA A 29 -14.30 -5.13 8.72
C ALA A 29 -14.81 -4.34 9.94
N LYS A 30 -16.04 -4.64 10.39
CA LYS A 30 -16.64 -4.03 11.58
C LYS A 30 -16.19 -4.69 12.90
N SER A 31 -15.77 -5.95 12.84
CA SER A 31 -15.31 -6.70 14.01
C SER A 31 -13.81 -6.50 14.22
N GLY A 32 -13.42 -6.13 15.45
CA GLY A 32 -12.02 -5.89 15.83
C GLY A 32 -11.12 -7.10 15.55
N PHE A 33 -11.51 -8.28 16.02
CA PHE A 33 -10.74 -9.51 15.78
C PHE A 33 -10.52 -9.80 14.28
N ARG A 34 -11.57 -9.65 13.44
CA ARG A 34 -11.42 -9.82 11.99
C ARG A 34 -10.50 -8.77 11.38
N ARG A 35 -10.57 -7.53 11.84
CA ARG A 35 -9.69 -6.44 11.42
C ARG A 35 -8.24 -6.77 11.77
N ASP A 36 -7.97 -7.32 12.94
CA ASP A 36 -6.62 -7.70 13.38
C ASP A 36 -6.04 -8.83 12.53
N VAL A 37 -6.81 -9.89 12.27
CA VAL A 37 -6.40 -10.99 11.38
C VAL A 37 -6.11 -10.47 9.97
N LEU A 38 -6.97 -9.61 9.43
CA LEU A 38 -6.75 -9.02 8.10
C LEU A 38 -5.55 -8.10 8.07
N THR A 39 -5.33 -7.33 9.13
CA THR A 39 -4.16 -6.45 9.29
C THR A 39 -2.88 -7.27 9.33
N PHE A 40 -2.85 -8.38 10.07
CA PHE A 40 -1.74 -9.31 10.09
C PHE A 40 -1.44 -9.89 8.69
N LEU A 41 -2.46 -10.39 7.98
CA LEU A 41 -2.29 -10.94 6.63
C LEU A 41 -1.82 -9.89 5.63
N MET A 42 -2.34 -8.67 5.74
CA MET A 42 -1.96 -7.53 4.91
C MET A 42 -0.50 -7.13 5.17
N SER A 43 -0.08 -7.01 6.44
CA SER A 43 1.30 -6.70 6.82
C SER A 43 2.29 -7.77 6.36
N ARG A 44 1.93 -9.06 6.50
CA ARG A 44 2.71 -10.18 5.95
C ARG A 44 2.85 -10.09 4.43
N CYS A 45 1.78 -9.70 3.74
CA CYS A 45 1.83 -9.48 2.29
C CYS A 45 2.78 -8.33 1.95
N ALA A 46 2.62 -7.15 2.58
CA ALA A 46 3.46 -5.99 2.35
C ALA A 46 4.95 -6.29 2.58
N ALA A 47 5.28 -6.97 3.69
CA ALA A 47 6.64 -7.38 4.01
C ALA A 47 7.25 -8.29 2.92
N ARG A 48 6.47 -9.21 2.34
CA ARG A 48 6.92 -10.06 1.21
C ARG A 48 7.23 -9.25 -0.05
N HIS A 49 6.57 -8.10 -0.22
CA HIS A 49 6.78 -7.17 -1.33
C HIS A 49 7.80 -6.06 -0.98
N GLY A 50 8.54 -6.19 0.12
CA GLY A 50 9.64 -5.30 0.47
C GLY A 50 9.21 -3.91 0.98
N GLY A 51 7.97 -3.74 1.45
CA GLY A 51 7.49 -2.46 1.96
C GLY A 51 6.38 -2.57 3.00
N TYR A 52 5.74 -1.44 3.28
CA TYR A 52 4.73 -1.28 4.30
C TYR A 52 3.75 -0.16 3.93
N ILE A 53 2.47 -0.41 4.15
CA ILE A 53 1.45 0.65 4.17
C ILE A 53 0.63 0.44 5.43
N GLY A 54 0.53 1.50 6.24
CA GLY A 54 -0.21 1.46 7.48
C GLY A 54 -1.69 1.12 7.26
N PRO A 55 -2.28 0.27 8.11
CA PRO A 55 -3.67 -0.17 7.97
C PRO A 55 -4.68 0.96 8.10
N ASP A 56 -4.30 2.10 8.67
CA ASP A 56 -5.17 3.26 8.87
C ASP A 56 -4.81 4.44 7.97
N ALA A 57 -3.84 4.28 7.07
CA ALA A 57 -3.48 5.31 6.11
C ALA A 57 -4.71 5.66 5.25
N VAL A 58 -4.93 6.95 4.99
CA VAL A 58 -6.04 7.38 4.15
C VAL A 58 -5.59 7.33 2.70
N ILE A 59 -6.04 6.31 1.97
CA ILE A 59 -5.74 6.16 0.54
C ILE A 59 -6.97 6.58 -0.27
N ARG A 60 -7.00 7.82 -0.78
CA ARG A 60 -8.13 8.36 -1.55
C ARG A 60 -8.26 7.71 -2.93
N GLY A 61 -7.14 7.26 -3.50
CA GLY A 61 -7.10 6.42 -4.69
C GLY A 61 -5.88 5.50 -4.64
N VAL A 62 -6.01 4.26 -5.13
CA VAL A 62 -4.87 3.32 -5.14
C VAL A 62 -3.73 3.92 -5.96
N PRO A 63 -2.56 4.22 -5.35
CA PRO A 63 -1.46 4.86 -6.07
C PRO A 63 -0.88 3.92 -7.12
N SER A 64 -0.33 4.51 -8.18
CA SER A 64 0.48 3.79 -9.15
C SER A 64 1.85 3.48 -8.54
N LEU A 65 2.14 2.19 -8.37
CA LEU A 65 3.38 1.68 -7.78
C LEU A 65 4.14 0.87 -8.85
N PRO A 66 4.92 1.51 -9.74
CA PRO A 66 5.55 0.85 -10.88
C PRO A 66 6.52 -0.28 -10.49
N HIS A 67 7.02 -0.24 -9.26
CA HIS A 67 7.93 -1.24 -8.70
C HIS A 67 7.30 -1.97 -7.50
N GLY A 68 5.97 -2.06 -7.43
CA GLY A 68 5.31 -2.64 -6.26
C GLY A 68 5.63 -1.86 -4.98
N LEU A 69 5.74 -2.58 -3.85
CA LEU A 69 6.06 -1.98 -2.55
C LEU A 69 7.57 -1.95 -2.25
N HIS A 70 8.45 -2.26 -3.21
CA HIS A 70 9.88 -2.38 -2.96
C HIS A 70 10.45 -1.10 -2.35
N GLY A 71 10.77 -1.12 -1.06
CA GLY A 71 11.26 0.03 -0.31
C GLY A 71 10.22 1.11 -0.01
N VAL A 72 8.93 0.89 -0.30
CA VAL A 72 7.87 1.87 -0.04
C VAL A 72 7.33 1.70 1.37
N PHE A 73 7.46 2.73 2.21
CA PHE A 73 6.97 2.73 3.59
C PHE A 73 6.03 3.91 3.82
N ILE A 74 4.75 3.65 4.06
CA ILE A 74 3.72 4.66 4.30
C ILE A 74 3.18 4.51 5.71
N SER A 75 3.31 5.56 6.52
CA SER A 75 2.75 5.65 7.87
C SER A 75 1.24 5.39 7.88
N ARG A 76 0.75 4.86 9.01
CA ARG A 76 -0.70 4.69 9.27
C ARG A 76 -1.45 6.02 9.43
N TYR A 77 -0.78 7.15 9.64
CA TYR A 77 -1.41 8.47 9.75
C TYR A 77 -1.32 9.27 8.45
N ALA A 78 -0.65 8.74 7.42
CA ALA A 78 -0.48 9.44 6.16
C ALA A 78 -1.80 9.53 5.40
N VAL A 79 -1.95 10.62 4.65
CA VAL A 79 -3.04 10.80 3.68
C VAL A 79 -2.43 10.84 2.30
N ILE A 80 -2.92 9.99 1.40
CA ILE A 80 -2.48 9.89 0.01
C ILE A 80 -3.64 10.26 -0.89
N GLY A 81 -3.46 11.34 -1.65
CA GLY A 81 -4.39 11.81 -2.68
C GLY A 81 -4.59 10.80 -3.82
N ALA A 82 -5.62 11.05 -4.62
CA ALA A 82 -5.92 10.24 -5.79
C ALA A 82 -4.86 10.43 -6.89
N ASN A 83 -4.72 9.43 -7.77
CA ASN A 83 -3.85 9.48 -8.95
C ASN A 83 -2.35 9.74 -8.66
N CYS A 84 -1.90 9.50 -7.43
CA CYS A 84 -0.48 9.58 -7.10
C CYS A 84 0.31 8.45 -7.76
N ARG A 85 1.57 8.72 -8.09
CA ARG A 85 2.55 7.73 -8.53
C ARG A 85 3.76 7.77 -7.59
N ILE A 86 4.02 6.65 -6.93
CA ILE A 86 5.03 6.54 -5.88
C ILE A 86 6.09 5.52 -6.32
N TYR A 87 7.35 5.94 -6.36
CA TYR A 87 8.49 5.10 -6.75
C TYR A 87 9.04 4.29 -5.58
N GLN A 88 9.93 3.35 -5.91
CA GLN A 88 10.64 2.53 -4.94
C GLN A 88 11.40 3.40 -3.93
N ASN A 89 11.60 2.87 -2.72
CA ASN A 89 12.38 3.51 -1.65
C ASN A 89 11.79 4.82 -1.08
N VAL A 90 10.56 5.19 -1.47
CA VAL A 90 9.85 6.33 -0.86
C VAL A 90 9.37 5.98 0.54
N THR A 91 9.70 6.84 1.50
CA THR A 91 9.21 6.74 2.88
C THR A 91 8.37 7.96 3.23
N ILE A 92 7.08 7.75 3.47
CA ILE A 92 6.16 8.73 4.04
C ILE A 92 6.04 8.42 5.53
N GLY A 93 7.01 8.92 6.28
CA GLY A 93 7.13 8.71 7.71
C GLY A 93 6.16 9.57 8.53
N GLU A 94 6.34 9.53 9.85
CA GLU A 94 5.58 10.30 10.81
C GLU A 94 6.47 10.79 11.95
N ILE A 95 6.00 11.83 12.65
CA ILE A 95 6.54 12.23 13.94
C ILE A 95 5.37 12.43 14.91
N ALA A 96 5.43 11.79 16.07
CA ALA A 96 4.41 11.89 17.12
C ALA A 96 2.97 11.69 16.62
N GLY A 97 2.75 10.67 15.78
CA GLY A 97 1.43 10.33 15.24
C GLY A 97 0.90 11.29 14.16
N LYS A 98 1.76 12.14 13.60
CA LYS A 98 1.43 13.06 12.51
C LYS A 98 2.29 12.71 11.30
N ALA A 99 1.65 12.53 10.15
CA ALA A 99 2.30 12.22 8.89
C ALA A 99 1.89 13.23 7.81
N PRO A 100 2.66 13.35 6.71
CA PRO A 100 2.30 14.20 5.58
C PRO A 100 0.96 13.83 4.92
N GLU A 101 0.27 14.86 4.42
CA GLU A 101 -0.79 14.71 3.43
C GLU A 101 -0.22 14.99 2.04
N ILE A 102 -0.25 13.98 1.19
CA ILE A 102 0.12 14.07 -0.22
C ILE A 102 -1.12 14.45 -1.02
N GLY A 103 -1.03 15.51 -1.81
CA GLY A 103 -2.11 15.97 -2.69
C GLY A 103 -2.41 15.02 -3.85
N ASP A 104 -3.43 15.36 -4.64
CA ASP A 104 -3.80 14.57 -5.82
C ASP A 104 -2.78 14.73 -6.94
N GLY A 105 -2.52 13.66 -7.69
CA GLY A 105 -1.65 13.67 -8.87
C GLY A 105 -0.16 13.84 -8.58
N CYS A 106 0.29 13.69 -7.33
CA CYS A 106 1.70 13.80 -6.98
C CYS A 106 2.54 12.66 -7.58
N LEU A 107 3.75 13.02 -8.01
CA LEU A 107 4.82 12.12 -8.46
C LEU A 107 5.94 12.17 -7.43
N ILE A 108 6.25 11.04 -6.80
CA ILE A 108 7.17 10.99 -5.64
C ILE A 108 8.04 9.75 -5.69
#